data_AF-K2EW85-F1
#
_entry.id   AF-K2EW85-F1
#
_cell.length_a   1.000
_cell.length_b   1.000
_cell.length_c   1.000
_cell.angle_alpha   90.00
_cell.angle_beta   90.00
_cell.angle_gamma   90.00
#
_symmetry.space_group_name_H-M   'P 1'
#
loop_
_entity.id
_entity.type
_entity.pdbx_description
1 polymer ?
#
loop_
_entity_poly.entity_id
_entity_poly.type
_entity_poly.pdbx_seq_one_letter_code
_entity_poly.pdbx_strand_id
1 'polypeptide(L)' 'MRSKLNTKQLNRLSEFANNIGVVFFATIITPAFSKNMLDFSLIIVGLFLSFGSVVISLFLLKK' A
#
# COMPACT_ATOMS: atom_id res chain seq x y z
N MET A 1 -16.72 -17.99 11.57
CA MET A 1 -15.86 -18.79 10.68
C MET A 1 -14.56 -18.02 10.48
N ARG A 2 -13.46 -18.40 11.15
CA ARG A 2 -12.15 -17.72 10.99
C ARG A 2 -11.58 -18.16 9.63
N SER A 3 -11.78 -17.35 8.59
CA SER A 3 -11.07 -17.52 7.32
C SER A 3 -9.59 -17.32 7.60
N LYS A 4 -8.84 -18.43 7.78
CA LYS A 4 -7.39 -18.40 7.86
C LYS A 4 -6.88 -18.24 6.44
N LEU A 5 -6.32 -17.07 6.14
CA LEU A 5 -5.56 -16.84 4.91
C LEU A 5 -4.53 -17.95 4.73
N ASN A 6 -4.45 -18.53 3.54
CA ASN A 6 -3.36 -19.46 3.26
C ASN A 6 -2.03 -18.67 3.18
N THR A 7 -0.91 -19.35 3.42
CA THR A 7 0.41 -18.72 3.46
C THR A 7 0.76 -17.97 2.17
N LYS A 8 0.29 -18.44 1.02
CA LYS A 8 0.45 -17.80 -0.29
C LYS A 8 -0.34 -16.49 -0.40
N GLN A 9 -1.56 -16.43 0.16
CA GLN A 9 -2.37 -15.21 0.20
C GLN A 9 -1.78 -14.19 1.17
N LEU A 10 -1.31 -14.65 2.34
CA LEU A 10 -0.64 -13.79 3.32
C LEU A 10 0.66 -13.20 2.76
N ASN A 11 1.45 -14.00 2.03
CA ASN A 11 2.67 -13.52 1.38
C ASN A 11 2.37 -12.47 0.32
N ARG A 12 1.36 -12.68 -0.53
CA ARG A 12 0.94 -11.69 -1.54
C ARG A 12 0.44 -10.39 -0.90
N LEU A 13 -0.32 -10.51 0.18
CA LEU A 13 -0.78 -9.36 0.96
C LEU A 13 0.41 -8.58 1.55
N SER A 14 1.38 -9.31 2.11
CA SER A 14 2.58 -8.72 2.69
C SER A 14 3.47 -8.04 1.64
N GLU A 15 3.69 -8.66 0.48
CA GLU A 15 4.42 -8.07 -0.64
C GLU A 15 3.77 -6.76 -1.09
N PHE A 16 2.45 -6.76 -1.15
CA PHE A 16 1.70 -5.61 -1.59
C PHE A 16 1.71 -4.46 -0.59
N ALA A 17 1.47 -4.76 0.69
CA ALA A 17 1.57 -3.80 1.78
C ALA A 17 2.99 -3.21 1.86
N ASN A 18 4.02 -4.04 1.65
CA ASN A 18 5.41 -3.61 1.62
C ASN A 18 5.68 -2.66 0.45
N ASN A 19 5.23 -2.99 -0.76
CA ASN A 19 5.42 -2.14 -1.94
C ASN A 19 4.73 -0.78 -1.80
N ILE A 20 3.51 -0.75 -1.25
CA ILE A 20 2.80 0.51 -0.99
C ILE A 20 3.53 1.32 0.09
N GLY A 21 3.98 0.66 1.16
CA GLY A 21 4.76 1.28 2.22
C GLY A 21 6.03 1.93 1.70
N VAL A 22 6.76 1.27 0.79
CA VAL A 22 7.96 1.81 0.15
C VAL A 22 7.64 3.06 -0.68
N VAL A 23 6.56 3.03 -1.49
CA VAL A 23 6.15 4.18 -2.30
C VAL A 23 5.73 5.36 -1.42
N PHE A 24 5.01 5.09 -0.33
CA PHE A 24 4.59 6.11 0.62
C PHE A 24 5.78 6.74 1.36
N PHE A 25 6.71 5.90 1.81
CA PHE A 25 7.97 6.35 2.42
C PHE A 25 8.80 7.20 1.45
N ALA A 26 8.97 6.75 0.21
CA ALA A 26 9.68 7.51 -0.81
C ALA A 26 9.02 8.87 -1.06
N THR A 27 7.69 8.92 -1.08
CA THR A 27 6.93 10.16 -1.31
C THR A 27 7.04 11.14 -0.13
N ILE A 28 7.16 10.66 1.11
CA ILE A 28 7.33 11.51 2.30
C ILE A 28 8.78 11.95 2.47
N ILE A 29 9.73 11.04 2.26
CA ILE A 29 11.16 11.28 2.44
C ILE A 29 11.68 12.22 1.35
N THR A 30 11.35 11.99 0.08
CA THR A 30 11.96 12.73 -1.04
C THR A 30 11.80 14.26 -0.95
N PRO A 31 10.63 14.82 -0.60
CA PRO A 31 10.47 16.27 -0.38
C PRO A 31 11.31 16.80 0.79
N ALA A 32 11.45 16.00 1.87
CA ALA A 32 12.24 16.38 3.04
C ALA A 32 13.73 16.56 2.70
N PHE A 33 14.26 15.81 1.72
CA PHE A 33 15.66 15.90 1.29
C PHE A 33 15.86 16.82 0.07
N SER A 34 14.83 17.08 -0.74
CA SER A 34 14.94 17.88 -1.98
C SER A 34 14.56 19.36 -1.83
N LYS A 35 14.12 19.82 -0.64
CA LYS A 35 13.62 21.19 -0.37
C LYS A 35 12.42 21.62 -1.24
N ASN A 36 11.84 20.70 -2.01
CA ASN A 36 10.62 20.93 -2.77
C ASN A 36 9.39 20.75 -1.87
N MET A 37 8.31 21.49 -2.14
CA MET A 37 7.03 21.27 -1.45
C MET A 37 6.54 19.83 -1.69
N LEU A 38 5.87 19.26 -0.68
CA LEU A 38 5.20 17.97 -0.81
C LEU A 38 4.24 18.00 -2.00
N ASP A 39 4.43 17.08 -2.94
CA ASP A 39 3.51 16.91 -4.05
C ASP A 39 2.27 16.14 -3.58
N PHE A 40 1.22 16.90 -3.28
CA PHE A 40 -0.06 16.36 -2.85
C PHE A 40 -0.69 15.40 -3.88
N SER A 41 -0.35 15.54 -5.17
CA SER A 41 -0.83 14.63 -6.22
C SER A 41 -0.28 13.22 -6.01
N LEU A 42 1.01 13.11 -5.69
CA LEU A 42 1.67 11.83 -5.39
C LEU A 42 1.10 11.17 -4.13
N ILE A 43 0.79 11.97 -3.10
CA ILE A 43 0.16 11.47 -1.87
C ILE A 43 -1.23 10.92 -2.16
N ILE A 44 -2.04 11.64 -2.95
CA ILE A 44 -3.38 11.20 -3.34
C ILE A 44 -3.31 9.90 -4.14
N VAL A 45 -2.39 9.79 -5.11
CA VAL A 45 -2.17 8.56 -5.88
C VAL A 45 -1.75 7.41 -4.95
N GLY A 46 -0.85 7.66 -4.00
CA GLY A 46 -0.45 6.68 -3.00
C GLY A 46 -1.61 6.20 -2.12
N LEU A 47 -2.49 7.10 -1.71
CA LEU A 47 -3.70 6.77 -0.95
C LEU A 47 -4.68 5.94 -1.76
N PHE A 48 -4.93 6.29 -3.03
CA PHE A 48 -5.81 5.51 -3.91
C PHE A 48 -5.26 4.11 -4.16
N LEU A 49 -3.95 3.99 -4.43
CA LEU A 49 -3.30 2.69 -4.57
C LEU A 49 -3.42 1.89 -3.28
N SER A 50 -3.09 2.47 -2.12
CA SER A 50 -3.22 1.79 -0.83
C SER A 50 -4.65 1.35 -0.53
N PHE A 51 -5.65 2.17 -0.85
CA PHE A 51 -7.04 1.82 -0.63
C PHE A 51 -7.50 0.69 -1.56
N GLY A 52 -7.24 0.81 -2.87
CA GLY A 52 -7.54 -0.26 -3.83
C GLY A 52 -6.85 -1.56 -3.45
N SER A 53 -5.67 -1.45 -2.84
CA SER A 53 -4.90 -2.58 -2.36
C SER A 53 -5.56 -3.34 -1.21
N VAL A 54 -6.06 -2.59 -0.23
CA VAL A 54 -6.86 -3.13 0.87
C VAL A 54 -8.14 -3.79 0.33
N VAL A 55 -8.82 -3.16 -0.63
CA VAL A 55 -10.03 -3.72 -1.25
C VAL A 55 -9.75 -5.04 -1.95
N ILE A 56 -8.69 -5.13 -2.77
CA ILE A 56 -8.28 -6.38 -3.43
C ILE A 56 -7.99 -7.46 -2.40
N SER A 57 -7.32 -7.11 -1.32
CA SER A 57 -6.95 -8.03 -0.24
C SER A 57 -8.18 -8.57 0.50
N LEU A 58 -9.15 -7.70 0.81
CA LEU A 58 -10.42 -8.09 1.39
C LEU A 58 -11.24 -8.98 0.45
N PHE A 59 -11.18 -8.72 -0.86
CA PHE A 59 -11.84 -9.56 -1.86
C PHE A 59 -11.22 -10.96 -1.94
N LEU A 60 -9.89 -11.05 -1.89
CA LEU A 60 -9.16 -12.32 -1.81
C LEU A 60 -9.40 -13.08 -0.51
N LEU A 61 -9.71 -12.39 0.59
CA LEU A 61 -10.08 -12.96 1.89
C LEU A 61 -11.48 -13.58 1.92
N LYS A 62 -12.39 -13.04 1.11
CA LYS A 62 -13.80 -13.47 1.00
C LYS A 62 -13.99 -14.68 0.09
N LYS A 63 -12.95 -15.08 -0.64
CA LYS A 63 -12.94 -16.22 -1.58
C LYS A 63 -12.04 -17.33 -1.04
#